data_AF-A0AA36J8T2-F1
#
_entry.id   AF-A0AA36J8T2-F1
#
_cell.length_a   1.000
_cell.length_b   1.000
_cell.length_c   1.000
_cell.angle_alpha   90.00
_cell.angle_beta   90.00
_cell.angle_gamma   90.00
#
_symmetry.space_group_name_H-M   'P 1'
#
loop_
_entity.id
_entity.type
_entity.pdbx_description
1 polymer ?
#
loop_
_entity_poly.entity_id
_entity_poly.type
_entity_poly.pdbx_seq_one_letter_code
_entity_poly.pdbx_strand_id
1 'polypeptide(L)'
;MISSEEHPALGLFCQAALDLGVPEHAESAAQLAVQRAQTARQHALALELLAGVLSESGQDAAPALGRALDLSKEDPDLEARLLLRLSSLEANEDEALKVLEQAIGLWSKLPEKAEAIACARYLSVGVLLRNFDPKESLREASEARRFFAEEGDAFREGLALLAAAASLQGFEESKERPRSSRRSSSRKPRSPGARPWRSPRSRRCTAAAGRTTWRWKQRSAAAS
;
A
#
# COMPACT_ATOMS: atom_id res chain seq x y z
N MET A 1 0.45 8.18 8.01
CA MET A 1 -0.03 8.34 9.41
C MET A 1 0.13 7.00 10.09
N ILE A 2 0.95 6.96 11.14
CA ILE A 2 1.17 5.77 11.97
C ILE A 2 0.00 5.70 12.97
N SER A 3 -0.94 4.78 12.79
CA SER A 3 -2.04 4.59 13.75
C SER A 3 -1.63 3.59 14.82
N SER A 4 -1.30 4.06 16.02
CA SER A 4 -0.98 3.21 17.17
C SER A 4 -2.07 3.34 18.24
N GLU A 5 -3.15 2.58 18.08
CA GLU A 5 -4.31 2.63 18.99
C GLU A 5 -3.98 2.18 20.42
N GLU A 6 -2.96 1.35 20.62
CA GLU A 6 -2.54 0.92 21.97
C GLU A 6 -1.43 1.79 22.58
N HIS A 7 -0.65 2.49 21.76
CA HIS A 7 0.46 3.35 22.21
C HIS A 7 0.58 4.64 21.39
N PRO A 8 -0.44 5.52 21.38
CA PRO A 8 -0.47 6.75 20.57
C PRO A 8 0.78 7.62 20.76
N ALA A 9 1.32 7.67 21.98
CA ALA A 9 2.55 8.41 22.28
C ALA A 9 3.78 7.86 21.55
N LEU A 10 3.89 6.54 21.39
CA LEU A 10 5.01 5.92 20.68
C LEU A 10 4.92 6.15 19.17
N GLY A 11 3.72 6.00 18.59
CA GLY A 11 3.50 6.32 17.17
C GLY A 11 3.84 7.78 16.86
N LEU A 12 3.41 8.71 17.72
CA LEU A 12 3.74 10.13 17.60
C LEU A 12 5.25 10.40 17.76
N PHE A 13 5.91 9.74 18.71
CA PHE A 13 7.36 9.84 18.87
C PHE A 13 8.10 9.38 17.61
N CYS A 14 7.75 8.22 17.06
CA CYS A 14 8.37 7.70 15.85
C CYS A 14 8.15 8.64 14.66
N GLN A 15 6.93 9.19 14.50
CA GLN A 15 6.65 10.17 13.45
C GLN A 15 7.49 11.45 13.64
N ALA A 16 7.56 11.98 14.85
CA ALA A 16 8.36 13.17 15.13
C ALA A 16 9.86 12.94 14.86
N ALA A 17 10.39 11.77 15.22
CA ALA A 17 11.76 11.40 14.92
C ALA A 17 12.04 11.31 13.41
N LEU A 18 11.09 10.76 12.63
CA LEU A 18 11.19 10.74 11.16
C LEU A 18 11.15 12.17 10.58
N ASP A 19 10.24 13.02 11.05
CA ASP A 19 10.10 14.41 10.59
C ASP A 19 11.34 15.26 10.90
N LEU A 20 12.00 14.98 12.02
CA LEU A 20 13.26 15.61 12.44
C LEU A 20 14.50 15.03 11.73
N GLY A 21 14.32 14.01 10.89
CA GLY A 21 15.42 13.39 10.15
C GLY A 21 16.35 12.54 11.00
N VAL A 22 15.84 11.97 12.10
CA VAL A 22 16.56 11.06 13.01
C VAL A 22 15.91 9.66 13.01
N PRO A 23 15.87 8.98 11.84
CA PRO A 23 15.16 7.69 11.69
C PRO A 23 15.68 6.59 12.61
N GLU A 24 16.97 6.62 12.98
CA GLU A 24 17.57 5.63 13.88
C GLU A 24 16.95 5.65 15.28
N HIS A 25 16.46 6.81 15.73
CA HIS A 25 15.76 6.95 17.01
C HIS A 25 14.34 6.36 16.93
N ALA A 26 13.65 6.58 15.81
CA ALA A 26 12.35 5.96 15.55
C ALA A 26 12.48 4.43 15.48
N GLU A 27 13.51 3.93 14.80
CA GLU A 27 13.76 2.50 14.63
C GLU A 27 14.07 1.85 15.99
N SER A 28 14.97 2.45 16.77
CA SER A 28 15.32 1.96 18.11
C SER A 28 14.10 1.89 19.05
N ALA A 29 13.25 2.92 19.01
CA ALA A 29 12.02 2.94 19.81
C ALA A 29 11.01 1.87 19.36
N ALA A 30 10.82 1.69 18.05
CA ALA A 30 9.95 0.65 17.51
C ALA A 30 10.47 -0.75 17.83
N GLN A 31 11.78 -0.99 17.73
CA GLN A 31 12.40 -2.27 18.13
C GLN A 31 12.23 -2.55 19.63
N LEU A 32 12.39 -1.53 20.48
CA LEU A 32 12.15 -1.69 21.91
C LEU A 32 10.69 -2.06 22.20
N ALA A 33 9.73 -1.47 21.48
CA ALA A 33 8.32 -1.83 21.61
C ALA A 33 8.05 -3.29 21.21
N VAL A 34 8.67 -3.77 20.13
CA VAL A 34 8.61 -5.18 19.73
C VAL A 34 9.14 -6.10 20.84
N GLN A 35 10.23 -5.72 21.50
CA GLN A 35 10.81 -6.50 22.61
C GLN A 35 9.96 -6.47 23.89
N ARG A 36 9.17 -5.41 24.09
CA ARG A 36 8.36 -5.19 25.30
C ARG A 36 6.91 -5.65 25.16
N ALA A 37 6.48 -6.01 23.96
CA ALA A 37 5.15 -6.54 23.70
C ALA A 37 4.89 -7.80 24.54
N GLN A 38 3.75 -7.84 25.24
CA GLN A 38 3.39 -8.92 26.15
C GLN A 38 2.33 -9.85 25.54
N THR A 39 1.60 -9.38 24.54
CA THR A 39 0.55 -10.13 23.84
C THR A 39 0.84 -10.23 22.34
N ALA A 40 0.24 -11.22 21.67
CA ALA A 40 0.36 -11.36 20.21
C ALA A 40 -0.11 -10.10 19.47
N ARG A 41 -1.23 -9.52 19.92
CA ARG A 41 -1.76 -8.26 19.38
C ARG A 41 -0.80 -7.08 19.56
N GLN A 42 -0.26 -6.89 20.76
CA GLN A 42 0.75 -5.85 21.01
C GLN A 42 1.99 -6.05 20.14
N HIS A 43 2.42 -7.30 19.94
CA HIS A 43 3.57 -7.62 19.13
C HIS A 43 3.29 -7.31 17.64
N ALA A 44 2.11 -7.67 17.14
CA ALA A 44 1.68 -7.32 15.78
C ALA A 44 1.62 -5.80 15.56
N LEU A 45 1.07 -5.04 16.50
CA LEU A 45 1.02 -3.57 16.43
C LEU A 45 2.42 -2.93 16.51
N ALA A 46 3.32 -3.46 17.34
CA ALA A 46 4.69 -2.99 17.40
C ALA A 46 5.47 -3.29 16.10
N LEU A 47 5.18 -4.44 15.47
CA LEU A 47 5.73 -4.78 14.15
C LEU A 47 5.14 -3.91 13.03
N GLU A 48 3.86 -3.55 13.09
CA GLU A 48 3.23 -2.58 12.17
C GLU A 48 3.94 -1.22 12.25
N LEU A 49 4.17 -0.73 13.47
CA LEU A 49 4.90 0.51 13.71
C LEU A 49 6.33 0.44 13.15
N LEU A 50 7.06 -0.64 13.45
CA LEU A 50 8.40 -0.86 12.94
C LEU A 50 8.41 -0.89 11.40
N ALA A 51 7.47 -1.60 10.78
CA ALA A 51 7.31 -1.62 9.33
C ALA A 51 7.07 -0.21 8.76
N GLY A 52 6.29 0.62 9.45
CA GLY A 52 6.12 2.04 9.12
C GLY A 52 7.45 2.79 9.09
N VAL A 53 8.23 2.70 10.17
CA VAL A 53 9.54 3.36 10.29
C VAL A 53 10.54 2.88 9.23
N LEU A 54 10.60 1.56 9.00
CA LEU A 54 11.49 0.97 8.00
C LEU A 54 11.14 1.47 6.60
N SER A 55 9.85 1.50 6.25
CA SER A 55 9.37 1.96 4.95
C SER A 55 9.73 3.43 4.68
N GLU A 56 9.49 4.32 5.65
CA GLU A 56 9.84 5.75 5.53
C GLU A 56 11.36 5.96 5.45
N SER A 57 12.13 5.07 6.07
CA SER A 57 13.60 5.06 6.00
C SER A 57 14.14 4.39 4.74
N GLY A 58 13.28 3.89 3.84
CA GLY A 58 13.65 3.21 2.60
C GLY A 58 14.24 1.80 2.81
N GLN A 59 14.02 1.20 3.97
CA GLN A 59 14.42 -0.17 4.30
C GLN A 59 13.28 -1.16 4.00
N ASP A 60 13.62 -2.44 3.92
CA ASP A 60 12.64 -3.50 3.66
C ASP A 60 11.75 -3.75 4.88
N ALA A 61 10.47 -3.41 4.75
CA ALA A 61 9.46 -3.55 5.79
C ALA A 61 8.62 -4.83 5.65
N ALA A 62 8.74 -5.57 4.54
CA ALA A 62 7.93 -6.76 4.28
C ALA A 62 8.11 -7.87 5.33
N PRO A 63 9.34 -8.16 5.85
CA PRO A 63 9.51 -9.16 6.91
C PRO A 63 8.79 -8.82 8.21
N ALA A 64 8.73 -7.53 8.57
CA ALA A 64 8.04 -7.08 9.77
C ALA A 64 6.51 -7.24 9.61
N LEU A 65 5.95 -6.86 8.47
CA LEU A 65 4.53 -7.05 8.17
C LEU A 65 4.13 -8.52 8.08
N GLY A 66 4.95 -9.37 7.45
CA GLY A 66 4.68 -10.81 7.38
C GLY A 66 4.56 -11.45 8.78
N ARG A 67 5.47 -11.08 9.69
CA ARG A 67 5.39 -11.52 11.09
C ARG A 67 4.18 -10.94 11.82
N ALA A 68 3.81 -9.69 11.55
CA ALA A 68 2.64 -9.08 12.14
C ALA A 68 1.35 -9.81 11.71
N LEU A 69 1.24 -10.16 10.42
CA LEU A 69 0.12 -10.89 9.85
C LEU A 69 -0.03 -12.28 10.46
N ASP A 70 1.08 -12.98 10.69
CA ASP A 70 1.03 -14.29 11.36
C ASP A 70 0.47 -14.22 12.78
N LEU A 71 0.68 -13.10 13.47
CA LEU A 71 0.23 -12.85 14.83
C LEU A 71 -1.20 -12.27 14.91
N SER A 72 -1.75 -11.76 13.80
CA SER A 72 -3.05 -11.08 13.77
C SER A 72 -4.22 -11.98 13.35
N LYS A 73 -4.02 -13.28 13.10
CA LYS A 73 -5.04 -14.19 12.54
C LYS A 73 -6.32 -14.33 13.38
N GLU A 74 -6.25 -14.01 14.67
CA GLU A 74 -7.40 -14.03 15.59
C GLU A 74 -8.10 -12.66 15.69
N ASP A 75 -7.57 -11.65 14.99
CA ASP A 75 -8.01 -10.26 15.03
C ASP A 75 -8.23 -9.75 13.59
N PRO A 76 -9.43 -9.97 13.03
CA PRO A 76 -9.70 -9.70 11.61
C PRO A 76 -9.56 -8.22 11.24
N ASP A 77 -9.75 -7.30 12.19
CA ASP A 77 -9.56 -5.87 11.93
C ASP A 77 -8.07 -5.52 11.83
N LEU A 78 -7.25 -6.03 12.76
CA LEU A 78 -5.80 -5.83 12.70
C LEU A 78 -5.20 -6.51 11.46
N GLU A 79 -5.63 -7.73 11.14
CA GLU A 79 -5.20 -8.43 9.92
C GLU A 79 -5.54 -7.62 8.67
N ALA A 80 -6.76 -7.09 8.54
CA ALA A 80 -7.16 -6.26 7.42
C ALA A 80 -6.32 -4.98 7.30
N ARG A 81 -6.00 -4.31 8.42
CA ARG A 81 -5.10 -3.15 8.43
C ARG A 81 -3.70 -3.49 7.97
N LEU A 82 -3.15 -4.62 8.42
CA LEU A 82 -1.82 -5.08 8.04
C LEU A 82 -1.76 -5.45 6.55
N LEU A 83 -2.82 -6.08 6.02
CA LEU A 83 -2.98 -6.35 4.58
C LEU A 83 -3.01 -5.04 3.79
N LEU A 84 -3.80 -4.05 4.21
CA LEU A 84 -3.81 -2.72 3.58
C LEU A 84 -2.41 -2.08 3.54
N ARG A 85 -1.61 -2.25 4.60
CA ARG A 85 -0.24 -1.74 4.64
C ARG A 85 0.66 -2.53 3.69
N LEU A 86 0.55 -3.86 3.67
CA LEU A 86 1.30 -4.74 2.79
C LEU A 86 1.05 -4.41 1.31
N SER A 87 -0.20 -4.14 0.93
CA SER A 87 -0.54 -3.81 -0.46
C SER A 87 0.18 -2.56 -0.99
N SER A 88 0.58 -1.64 -0.11
CA SER A 88 1.37 -0.47 -0.48
C SER A 88 2.86 -0.74 -0.73
N LEU A 89 3.36 -1.88 -0.23
CA LEU A 89 4.74 -2.33 -0.40
C LEU A 89 4.89 -3.35 -1.54
N GLU A 90 3.80 -3.96 -1.99
CA GLU A 90 3.81 -4.94 -3.06
C GLU A 90 4.19 -4.30 -4.41
N ALA A 91 5.29 -4.78 -4.99
CA ALA A 91 5.73 -4.37 -6.31
C ALA A 91 4.91 -5.04 -7.43
N ASN A 92 4.29 -6.18 -7.14
CA ASN A 92 3.39 -6.86 -8.07
C ASN A 92 1.96 -6.34 -7.85
N GLU A 93 1.43 -5.67 -8.86
CA GLU A 93 0.11 -5.05 -8.80
C GLU A 93 -1.02 -6.07 -8.63
N ASP A 94 -0.86 -7.29 -9.16
CA ASP A 94 -1.83 -8.37 -8.97
C ASP A 94 -1.84 -8.88 -7.52
N GLU A 95 -0.68 -8.96 -6.87
CA GLU A 95 -0.60 -9.35 -5.46
C GLU A 95 -1.11 -8.22 -4.56
N ALA A 96 -0.81 -6.96 -4.88
CA ALA A 96 -1.35 -5.80 -4.18
C ALA A 96 -2.89 -5.81 -4.19
N LEU A 97 -3.52 -6.13 -5.34
CA LEU A 97 -4.97 -6.24 -5.46
C LEU A 97 -5.54 -7.40 -4.64
N LYS A 98 -4.93 -8.59 -4.71
CA LYS A 98 -5.39 -9.74 -3.91
C LYS A 98 -5.37 -9.43 -2.42
N VAL A 99 -4.33 -8.76 -1.95
CA VAL A 99 -4.19 -8.37 -0.54
C VAL A 99 -5.25 -7.33 -0.16
N LEU A 100 -5.55 -6.35 -1.03
CA LEU A 100 -6.63 -5.39 -0.82
C LEU A 100 -8.00 -6.06 -0.78
N GLU A 101 -8.26 -7.01 -1.68
CA GLU A 101 -9.50 -7.80 -1.70
C GLU A 101 -9.67 -8.62 -0.42
N GLN A 102 -8.59 -9.21 0.10
CA GLN A 102 -8.60 -9.91 1.38
C GLN A 102 -8.94 -8.96 2.54
N ALA A 103 -8.32 -7.78 2.60
CA ALA A 103 -8.61 -6.78 3.62
C ALA A 103 -10.08 -6.33 3.60
N ILE A 104 -10.61 -6.04 2.40
CA ILE A 104 -12.04 -5.70 2.21
C ILE A 104 -12.93 -6.87 2.64
N GLY A 105 -12.56 -8.10 2.30
CA GLY A 105 -13.30 -9.30 2.69
C GLY A 105 -13.39 -9.49 4.21
N LEU A 106 -12.31 -9.20 4.94
CA LEU A 106 -12.30 -9.21 6.41
C LEU A 106 -13.19 -8.10 6.98
N TRP A 107 -13.04 -6.85 6.52
CA TRP A 107 -13.86 -5.74 7.00
C TRP A 107 -15.33 -5.83 6.62
N SER A 108 -15.68 -6.49 5.52
CA SER A 108 -17.09 -6.68 5.11
C SER A 108 -17.93 -7.43 6.15
N LYS A 109 -17.28 -8.15 7.07
CA LYS A 109 -17.92 -8.88 8.17
C LYS A 109 -18.13 -8.00 9.42
N LEU A 110 -17.60 -6.77 9.40
CA LEU A 110 -17.60 -5.81 10.49
C LEU A 110 -18.37 -4.55 10.06
N PRO A 111 -19.65 -4.36 10.48
CA PRO A 111 -20.49 -3.28 9.99
C PRO A 111 -19.94 -1.88 10.27
N GLU A 112 -19.18 -1.72 11.36
CA GLU A 112 -18.52 -0.47 11.74
C GLU A 112 -17.32 -0.10 10.86
N LYS A 113 -16.91 -0.98 9.94
CA LYS A 113 -15.72 -0.79 9.08
C LYS A 113 -16.06 -0.32 7.67
N ALA A 114 -17.26 0.24 7.46
CA ALA A 114 -17.69 0.77 6.16
C ALA A 114 -16.72 1.83 5.60
N GLU A 115 -16.21 2.73 6.46
CA GLU A 115 -15.22 3.74 6.05
C GLU A 115 -13.88 3.10 5.62
N ALA A 116 -13.40 2.09 6.36
CA ALA A 116 -12.17 1.38 6.03
C ALA A 116 -12.29 0.66 4.68
N ILE A 117 -13.46 0.07 4.41
CA ILE A 117 -13.79 -0.54 3.11
C ILE A 117 -13.73 0.52 2.01
N ALA A 118 -14.36 1.68 2.19
CA ALA A 118 -14.34 2.75 1.18
C ALA A 118 -12.93 3.26 0.89
N CYS A 119 -12.11 3.43 1.93
CA CYS A 119 -10.69 3.79 1.79
C CYS A 119 -9.89 2.72 1.03
N ALA A 120 -10.08 1.44 1.34
CA ALA A 120 -9.40 0.34 0.65
C ALA A 120 -9.78 0.27 -0.82
N ARG A 121 -11.07 0.45 -1.14
CA ARG A 121 -11.55 0.52 -2.53
C ARG A 121 -10.90 1.67 -3.29
N TYR A 122 -10.82 2.86 -2.67
CA TYR A 122 -10.11 4.00 -3.26
C TYR A 122 -8.64 3.68 -3.55
N LEU A 123 -7.95 2.96 -2.66
CA LEU A 123 -6.57 2.52 -2.90
C LEU A 123 -6.47 1.52 -4.06
N SER A 124 -7.42 0.59 -4.18
CA SER A 124 -7.51 -0.34 -5.32
C SER A 124 -7.60 0.37 -6.66
N VAL A 125 -8.28 1.53 -6.73
CA VAL A 125 -8.36 2.34 -7.96
C VAL A 125 -6.97 2.66 -8.51
N GLY A 126 -6.04 3.09 -7.65
CA GLY A 126 -4.68 3.43 -8.04
C GLY A 126 -3.92 2.23 -8.60
N VAL A 127 -4.13 1.04 -8.05
CA VAL A 127 -3.50 -0.20 -8.54
C VAL A 127 -4.12 -0.62 -9.88
N LEU A 128 -5.46 -0.59 -10.00
CA LEU A 128 -6.19 -0.96 -11.22
C LEU A 128 -5.88 -0.04 -12.41
N LEU A 129 -5.66 1.26 -12.17
CA LEU A 129 -5.24 2.19 -13.22
C LEU A 129 -3.87 1.82 -13.81
N ARG A 130 -2.92 1.38 -12.98
CA ARG A 130 -1.59 0.95 -13.46
C ARG A 130 -1.63 -0.41 -14.15
N ASN A 131 -2.54 -1.28 -13.71
CA ASN A 131 -2.86 -2.57 -14.35
C ASN A 131 -3.68 -2.42 -15.65
N PHE A 132 -4.03 -1.19 -16.07
CA PHE A 132 -4.87 -0.92 -17.24
C PHE A 132 -6.23 -1.64 -17.22
N ASP A 133 -6.84 -1.76 -16.03
CA ASP A 133 -8.24 -2.20 -15.88
C ASP A 133 -9.15 -1.01 -15.51
N PRO A 134 -9.50 -0.15 -16.48
CA PRO A 134 -10.29 1.05 -16.22
C PRO A 134 -11.74 0.73 -15.83
N LYS A 135 -12.26 -0.44 -16.20
CA LYS A 135 -13.65 -0.82 -15.87
C LYS A 135 -13.77 -1.13 -14.39
N GLU A 136 -12.86 -1.95 -13.89
CA GLU A 136 -12.83 -2.30 -12.47
C GLU A 136 -12.42 -1.11 -11.61
N SER A 137 -11.47 -0.32 -12.11
CA SER A 137 -11.07 0.96 -11.50
C SER A 137 -12.26 1.91 -11.33
N LEU A 138 -13.09 2.07 -12.36
CA LEU A 138 -14.30 2.90 -12.31
C LEU A 138 -15.33 2.35 -11.31
N ARG A 139 -15.49 1.02 -11.26
CA ARG A 139 -16.38 0.37 -10.30
C ARG A 139 -15.96 0.73 -8.87
N GLU A 140 -14.69 0.55 -8.53
CA GLU A 140 -14.20 0.84 -7.17
C GLU A 140 -14.26 2.32 -6.82
N ALA A 141 -13.92 3.20 -7.76
CA ALA A 141 -14.02 4.65 -7.55
C ALA A 141 -15.48 5.08 -7.30
N SER A 142 -16.43 4.49 -8.03
CA SER A 142 -17.86 4.80 -7.87
C SER A 142 -18.42 4.35 -6.53
N GLU A 143 -18.00 3.17 -6.07
CA GLU A 143 -18.40 2.62 -4.76
C GLU A 143 -17.83 3.46 -3.61
N ALA A 144 -16.54 3.81 -3.67
CA ALA A 144 -15.92 4.71 -2.69
C ALA A 144 -16.59 6.09 -2.68
N ARG A 145 -16.89 6.66 -3.87
CA ARG A 145 -17.60 7.94 -3.98
C ARG A 145 -18.95 7.90 -3.30
N ARG A 146 -19.77 6.87 -3.60
CA ARG A 146 -21.11 6.75 -3.04
C ARG A 146 -21.07 6.79 -1.52
N PHE A 147 -20.15 6.04 -0.91
CA PHE A 147 -19.97 6.05 0.54
C PHE A 147 -19.63 7.44 1.07
N PHE A 148 -18.61 8.12 0.52
CA PHE A 148 -18.22 9.45 1.01
C PHE A 148 -19.31 10.52 0.79
N ALA A 149 -20.12 10.40 -0.25
CA ALA A 149 -21.28 11.27 -0.47
C ALA A 149 -22.37 11.05 0.59
N GLU A 150 -22.65 9.80 0.95
CA GLU A 150 -23.62 9.44 1.99
C GLU A 150 -23.18 9.95 3.38
N GLU A 151 -21.87 9.91 3.67
CA GLU A 151 -21.28 10.46 4.90
C GLU A 151 -21.15 12.00 4.89
N GLY A 152 -21.38 12.66 3.74
CA GLY A 152 -21.21 14.11 3.60
C GLY A 152 -19.76 14.60 3.58
N ASP A 153 -18.78 13.72 3.35
CA ASP A 153 -17.37 14.07 3.18
C ASP A 153 -17.11 14.54 1.74
N ALA A 154 -17.44 15.80 1.47
CA ALA A 154 -17.30 16.41 0.15
C ALA A 154 -15.85 16.37 -0.39
N PHE A 155 -14.84 16.37 0.49
CA PHE A 155 -13.45 16.32 0.07
C PHE A 155 -13.10 14.94 -0.47
N ARG A 156 -13.41 13.87 0.28
CA ARG A 156 -13.12 12.50 -0.16
C ARG A 156 -14.04 12.05 -1.29
N GLU A 157 -15.28 12.53 -1.33
CA GLU A 157 -16.15 12.38 -2.50
C GLU A 157 -15.49 12.97 -3.75
N GLY A 158 -14.96 14.19 -3.66
CA GLY A 158 -14.22 14.86 -4.75
C GLY A 158 -13.00 14.08 -5.22
N LEU A 159 -12.23 13.49 -4.29
CA LEU A 159 -11.10 12.62 -4.63
C LEU A 159 -11.54 11.34 -5.37
N ALA A 160 -12.62 10.70 -4.92
CA ALA A 160 -13.16 9.52 -5.56
C ALA A 160 -13.74 9.85 -6.96
N LEU A 161 -14.37 11.02 -7.12
CA LEU A 161 -14.82 11.54 -8.41
C LEU A 161 -13.67 11.74 -9.39
N LEU A 162 -12.58 12.38 -8.93
CA LEU A 162 -11.39 12.59 -9.75
C LEU A 162 -10.79 11.24 -10.21
N ALA A 163 -10.75 10.27 -9.30
CA ALA A 163 -10.25 8.93 -9.61
C ALA A 163 -11.13 8.21 -10.65
N ALA A 164 -12.46 8.30 -10.52
CA ALA A 164 -13.41 7.78 -11.51
C ALA A 164 -13.25 8.44 -12.88
N ALA A 165 -13.03 9.76 -12.92
CA ALA A 165 -12.77 10.49 -14.17
C ALA A 165 -11.47 10.02 -14.84
N ALA A 166 -10.41 9.78 -14.06
CA ALA A 166 -9.16 9.22 -14.57
C ALA A 166 -9.36 7.80 -15.15
N SER A 167 -10.19 6.96 -14.52
CA SER A 167 -10.55 5.64 -15.05
C SER A 167 -11.27 5.73 -16.40
N LEU A 168 -12.19 6.70 -16.56
CA LEU A 168 -12.90 6.93 -17.82
C LEU A 168 -11.96 7.42 -18.94
N GLN A 169 -11.02 8.30 -18.63
CA GLN A 169 -10.02 8.74 -19.61
C GLN A 169 -9.17 7.55 -20.08
N GLY A 170 -8.68 6.72 -19.15
CA GLY A 170 -7.93 5.50 -19.49
C GLY A 170 -8.74 4.51 -20.33
N PHE A 171 -10.06 4.44 -20.12
CA PHE A 171 -10.96 3.63 -20.93
C PHE A 171 -11.05 4.12 -22.39
N GLU A 172 -11.22 5.42 -22.61
CA GLU A 172 -11.26 5.98 -23.97
C GLU A 172 -9.91 5.81 -24.69
N GLU A 173 -8.79 6.08 -24.02
CA GLU A 173 -7.46 5.84 -24.59
C GLU A 173 -7.22 4.36 -24.94
N SER A 174 -7.78 3.43 -24.16
CA SER A 174 -7.68 1.99 -24.45
C SER A 174 -8.46 1.57 -25.71
N LYS A 175 -9.54 2.27 -26.06
CA LYS A 175 -10.33 2.02 -27.29
C LYS A 175 -9.62 2.55 -28.53
N GLU A 176 -8.91 3.67 -28.40
CA GLU A 176 -8.21 4.32 -29.50
C GLU A 176 -6.91 3.60 -29.91
N ARG A 177 -6.33 2.75 -29.03
CA ARG A 177 -5.17 1.92 -29.40
C ARG A 177 -5.58 0.84 -30.42
N PRO A 178 -5.05 0.87 -31.67
CA PRO A 178 -5.37 -0.15 -32.66
C PRO A 178 -4.90 -1.53 -32.20
N ARG A 179 -5.76 -2.55 -32.35
CA ARG A 179 -5.51 -3.97 -32.01
C ARG A 179 -4.34 -4.63 -32.78
N SER A 180 -3.56 -3.89 -33.57
CA SER A 180 -2.53 -4.42 -34.48
C SER A 180 -1.21 -4.80 -33.79
N SER A 181 -0.98 -4.47 -32.51
CA SER A 181 0.26 -4.83 -31.81
C SER A 181 0.22 -6.16 -31.05
N ARG A 182 -0.92 -6.87 -31.00
CA ARG A 182 -1.05 -8.17 -30.29
C ARG A 182 -0.65 -9.41 -31.11
N ARG A 183 -0.07 -9.26 -32.29
CA ARG A 183 0.43 -10.39 -33.11
C ARG A 183 1.92 -10.29 -33.40
N SER A 184 2.77 -10.67 -32.44
CA SER A 184 4.15 -11.12 -32.73
C SER A 184 4.89 -11.66 -31.49
N SER A 185 4.40 -12.74 -30.88
CA SER A 185 5.28 -13.58 -30.03
C SER A 185 4.81 -15.02 -29.86
N SER A 186 4.28 -15.64 -30.93
CA SER A 186 4.19 -17.11 -31.02
C SER A 186 5.46 -17.68 -31.65
N ARG A 187 6.59 -17.65 -30.93
CA ARG A 187 7.73 -18.55 -31.19
C ARG A 187 8.15 -19.17 -29.87
N LYS A 188 7.69 -20.41 -29.65
CA LYS A 188 8.21 -21.32 -28.61
C LYS A 188 9.73 -21.45 -28.79
N PRO A 189 10.57 -21.16 -27.78
CA PRO A 189 11.93 -21.65 -27.77
C PRO A 189 11.88 -23.16 -27.47
N ARG A 190 12.49 -23.97 -28.34
CA ARG A 190 12.77 -25.37 -28.06
C ARG A 190 13.82 -25.43 -26.94
N SER A 191 13.51 -26.13 -25.85
CA SER A 191 14.46 -26.51 -24.81
C SER A 191 15.52 -27.47 -25.36
N PRO A 192 16.77 -27.34 -24.91
CA PRO A 192 17.52 -28.54 -24.59
C PRO A 192 18.29 -28.45 -23.26
N GLY A 193 18.28 -29.56 -22.51
CA GLY A 193 19.40 -29.95 -21.65
C GLY A 193 19.35 -29.48 -20.20
N ALA A 194 19.01 -30.40 -19.30
CA ALA A 194 19.16 -30.28 -17.86
C ALA A 194 20.64 -30.34 -17.41
N ARG A 195 20.94 -29.62 -16.30
CA ARG A 195 21.87 -29.89 -15.17
C ARG A 195 22.70 -28.64 -14.79
N PRO A 196 23.25 -28.55 -13.55
CA PRO A 196 22.56 -28.43 -12.27
C PRO A 196 23.05 -27.19 -11.48
N TRP A 197 22.44 -26.95 -10.32
CA TRP A 197 22.72 -25.87 -9.37
C TRP A 197 24.20 -25.61 -9.06
N ARG A 198 24.61 -24.33 -9.12
CA ARG A 198 25.71 -23.73 -8.33
C ARG A 198 25.35 -22.29 -7.96
N SER A 199 25.40 -21.97 -6.67
CA SER A 199 25.35 -20.62 -6.10
C SER A 199 26.79 -20.12 -5.80
N PRO A 200 27.00 -18.89 -5.29
CA PRO A 200 27.11 -17.67 -6.07
C PRO A 200 28.49 -17.00 -5.91
N ARG A 201 28.93 -16.19 -6.88
CA ARG A 201 30.04 -15.24 -6.67
C ARG A 201 29.60 -13.81 -6.96
N SER A 202 29.90 -12.98 -5.97
CA SER A 202 29.73 -11.54 -5.85
C SER A 202 30.23 -10.77 -7.07
N ARG A 203 29.51 -9.69 -7.41
CA ARG A 203 30.11 -8.41 -7.83
C ARG A 203 29.15 -7.26 -7.57
N ARG A 204 29.71 -6.23 -6.94
CA ARG A 204 29.10 -4.97 -6.52
C ARG A 204 28.85 -4.05 -7.72
N CYS A 205 27.77 -3.28 -7.57
CA CYS A 205 27.56 -1.86 -7.89
C CYS A 205 27.94 -1.33 -9.29
N THR A 206 26.96 -0.75 -9.99
CA THR A 206 26.69 0.71 -9.98
C THR A 206 25.33 0.96 -10.64
N ALA A 207 24.34 1.42 -9.86
CA ALA A 207 23.09 1.94 -10.39
C ALA A 207 23.11 3.47 -10.28
N ALA A 208 23.21 4.14 -11.42
CA ALA A 208 22.82 5.53 -11.56
C ALA A 208 21.30 5.57 -11.73
N ALA A 209 20.59 6.09 -10.74
CA ALA A 209 19.17 6.39 -10.86
C ALA A 209 18.94 7.83 -10.38
N GLY A 210 18.74 8.72 -11.35
CA GLY A 210 18.28 10.08 -11.10
C GLY A 210 16.89 10.06 -10.49
N ARG A 211 16.74 10.70 -9.33
CA ARG A 211 15.44 10.93 -8.69
C ARG A 211 14.99 12.35 -9.03
N THR A 212 13.98 12.46 -9.89
CA THR A 212 13.15 13.67 -9.99
C THR A 212 12.19 13.69 -8.81
N THR A 213 12.43 14.58 -7.84
CA THR A 213 11.52 14.85 -6.74
C THR A 213 10.59 15.99 -7.12
N TRP A 214 9.28 15.72 -7.17
CA TRP A 214 8.26 16.76 -7.25
C TRP A 214 7.95 17.24 -5.82
N ARG A 215 8.44 18.43 -5.48
CA ARG A 215 8.30 19.08 -4.17
C ARG A 215 7.12 20.06 -4.25
N TRP A 216 5.96 19.72 -3.68
CA TRP A 216 4.88 20.69 -3.50
C TRP A 216 5.10 21.51 -2.22
N LYS A 217 5.35 22.81 -2.38
CA LYS A 217 5.35 23.81 -1.31
C LYS A 217 3.91 24.16 -0.95
N GLN A 218 3.49 23.90 0.28
CA GLN A 218 2.35 24.58 0.87
C GLN A 218 2.75 26.05 1.11
N ARG A 219 2.02 26.98 0.48
CA ARG A 219 1.94 28.38 0.92
C ARG A 219 0.61 28.54 1.62
N SER A 220 0.65 28.64 2.94
CA SER A 220 -0.39 29.26 3.75
C SER A 220 -0.39 30.77 3.44
N ALA A 221 -1.53 31.28 3.00
CA ALA A 221 -1.83 32.71 3.04
C ALA A 221 -3.11 32.86 3.87
N ALA A 222 -2.92 33.49 5.02
CA ALA A 222 -3.97 33.99 5.88
C ALA A 222 -4.67 35.19 5.23
N ALA A 223 -5.98 35.27 5.42
CA ALA A 223 -6.82 36.47 5.39
C ALA A 223 -8.02 36.08 6.29
N SER A 224 -8.21 36.60 7.50
CA SER A 224 -8.52 38.00 7.87
C SER A 224 -9.58 38.61 6.97
#